data_AF-A0A929I083-F1
#
_entry.id   AF-A0A929I083-F1
#
_cell.length_a   1.000
_cell.length_b   1.000
_cell.length_c   1.000
_cell.angle_alpha   90.00
_cell.angle_beta   90.00
_cell.angle_gamma   90.00
#
_symmetry.space_group_name_H-M   'P 1'
#
loop_
_entity.id
_entity.type
_entity.pdbx_description
1 polymer ?
#
loop_
_entity_poly.entity_id
_entity_poly.type
_entity_poly.pdbx_seq_one_letter_code
_entity_poly.pdbx_strand_id
1 'polypeptide(L)' 'MRRDHRPYYIKKAFLKFQEFYVNHFLSPQLEHLGKGFTFIRPWHVELFGAPIELGDCVNVVASSDKKVRLAIWSEQK' A
#
# COMPACT_ATOMS: atom_id res chain seq x y z
N MET A 1 -9.12 -18.25 -29.28
CA MET A 1 -9.05 -17.21 -28.23
C MET A 1 -9.58 -17.79 -26.92
N ARG A 2 -8.71 -18.06 -25.93
CA ARG A 2 -9.13 -18.57 -24.61
C ARG A 2 -9.95 -17.46 -23.93
N ARG A 3 -11.23 -17.72 -23.67
CA ARG A 3 -12.09 -16.86 -22.84
C ARG A 3 -11.50 -16.85 -21.43
N ASP A 4 -10.75 -15.81 -21.13
CA ASP A 4 -10.24 -15.56 -19.78
C ASP A 4 -11.46 -15.20 -18.91
N HIS A 5 -12.06 -16.22 -18.29
CA HIS A 5 -13.16 -16.09 -17.31
C HIS A 5 -12.67 -15.47 -16.00
N ARG A 6 -11.59 -14.68 -16.01
CA ARG A 6 -11.09 -14.01 -14.81
C ARG A 6 -12.19 -13.07 -14.34
N PRO A 7 -12.82 -13.35 -13.20
CA PRO A 7 -13.94 -12.56 -12.73
C PRO A 7 -13.37 -11.20 -12.32
N TYR A 8 -13.55 -10.21 -13.19
CA TYR A 8 -13.09 -8.83 -12.99
C TYR A 8 -13.57 -8.25 -11.65
N TYR A 9 -14.73 -8.72 -11.19
CA TYR A 9 -15.29 -8.39 -9.88
C TYR A 9 -14.41 -8.82 -8.71
N ILE A 10 -13.78 -10.00 -8.76
CA ILE A 10 -12.88 -10.46 -7.69
C ILE A 10 -11.65 -9.56 -7.63
N LYS A 11 -11.07 -9.25 -8.79
CA LYS A 11 -9.93 -8.32 -8.85
C LYS A 11 -10.30 -6.96 -8.28
N LYS A 12 -11.49 -6.43 -8.61
CA LYS A 12 -11.95 -5.13 -8.14
C LYS A 12 -12.25 -5.12 -6.64
N ALA A 13 -12.86 -6.18 -6.11
CA ALA A 13 -13.10 -6.33 -4.67
C ALA A 13 -11.77 -6.44 -3.91
N PHE A 14 -10.80 -7.17 -4.44
CA PHE A 14 -9.47 -7.30 -3.86
C PHE A 14 -8.73 -5.96 -3.79
N LEU A 15 -8.78 -5.15 -4.85
CA LEU A 15 -8.19 -3.81 -4.84
C LEU A 15 -8.85 -2.91 -3.77
N LYS A 16 -10.18 -2.91 -3.69
CA LYS A 16 -10.90 -2.15 -2.64
C LYS A 16 -10.55 -2.61 -1.23
N PHE A 17 -10.40 -3.92 -1.01
CA PHE A 17 -9.97 -4.45 0.27
C PHE A 17 -8.56 -3.97 0.64
N GLN A 18 -7.66 -3.92 -0.34
CA GLN A 18 -6.31 -3.38 -0.15
C GLN A 18 -6.34 -1.89 0.19
N GLU A 19 -7.13 -1.08 -0.55
CA GLU A 19 -7.31 0.35 -0.26
C GLU A 19 -7.85 0.58 1.15
N PHE A 20 -8.86 -0.21 1.56
CA PHE A 20 -9.41 -0.15 2.91
C PHE A 20 -8.37 -0.52 3.98
N TYR A 21 -7.57 -1.57 3.73
CA TYR A 21 -6.51 -1.98 4.64
C TYR A 21 -5.42 -0.90 4.78
N VAL A 22 -5.03 -0.26 3.68
CA VAL A 22 -4.10 0.87 3.70
C VAL A 22 -4.69 2.02 4.52
N ASN A 23 -5.96 2.36 4.29
CA ASN A 23 -6.60 3.45 5.00
C ASN A 23 -6.76 3.16 6.51
N HIS A 24 -6.94 1.90 6.91
CA HIS A 24 -7.11 1.55 8.32
C HIS A 24 -5.78 1.33 9.06
N PHE A 25 -4.78 0.72 8.40
CA PHE A 25 -3.52 0.30 9.04
C PHE A 25 -2.32 1.20 8.68
N LEU A 26 -2.21 1.65 7.43
CA LEU A 26 -1.12 2.51 6.99
C LEU A 26 -1.45 4.00 7.23
N SER A 27 -2.69 4.45 7.03
CA SER A 27 -3.06 5.85 7.27
C SER A 27 -2.78 6.36 8.68
N PRO A 28 -2.95 5.61 9.79
CA PRO A 28 -2.58 6.13 11.12
C PRO A 28 -1.07 6.22 11.33
N GLN A 29 -0.26 5.53 10.51
CA GLN A 29 1.21 5.56 10.57
C GLN A 29 1.81 6.60 9.61
N LEU A 30 1.02 7.07 8.65
CA LEU A 30 1.38 8.08 7.65
C LEU A 30 0.81 9.43 8.07
N GLU A 31 1.60 10.50 8.01
CA GLU A 31 1.11 11.85 8.30
C GLU A 31 0.28 12.40 7.12
N HIS A 32 0.65 12.01 5.90
CA HIS A 32 -0.07 12.35 4.69
C HIS A 32 -0.14 11.16 3.74
N LEU A 33 -1.31 10.92 3.16
CA LEU A 33 -1.52 9.96 2.08
C LEU A 33 -2.31 10.64 0.97
N GLY A 34 -1.62 10.95 -0.13
CA GLY A 34 -2.19 11.59 -1.30
C GLY A 34 -3.24 10.73 -2.02
N LYS A 35 -3.96 11.31 -2.99
CA LYS A 35 -5.07 10.64 -3.68
C LYS A 35 -4.57 9.68 -4.77
N GLY A 36 -5.37 8.65 -5.05
CA GLY A 36 -5.11 7.73 -6.15
C GLY A 36 -3.91 6.80 -5.93
N PHE A 37 -3.57 6.51 -4.67
CA PHE A 37 -2.56 5.52 -4.36
C PHE A 37 -3.00 4.12 -4.81
N THR A 38 -2.03 3.28 -5.15
CA THR A 38 -2.25 1.87 -5.44
C THR A 38 -1.29 1.06 -4.58
N PHE A 39 -1.84 0.26 -3.65
CA PHE A 39 -1.05 -0.68 -2.87
C PHE A 39 -1.39 -2.10 -3.28
N ILE A 40 -0.37 -2.85 -3.69
CA ILE A 40 -0.49 -4.27 -3.94
C ILE A 40 0.08 -5.00 -2.73
N ARG A 41 -0.77 -5.78 -2.07
CA ARG A 41 -0.48 -6.58 -0.86
C ARG A 41 0.05 -5.71 0.30
N PRO A 42 -0.78 -4.79 0.83
CA PRO A 42 -0.34 -3.80 1.82
C PRO A 42 0.13 -4.42 3.16
N TRP A 43 -0.24 -5.65 3.48
CA TRP A 43 0.21 -6.37 4.68
C TRP A 43 1.72 -6.74 4.66
N HIS A 44 2.39 -6.60 3.52
CA HIS A 44 3.85 -6.77 3.42
C HIS A 44 4.60 -5.43 3.36
N VAL A 45 3.93 -4.33 3.70
CA VAL A 45 4.54 -3.02 3.87
C VAL A 45 4.79 -2.82 5.35
N GLU A 46 6.05 -2.61 5.72
CA GLU A 46 6.46 -2.28 7.09
C GLU A 46 6.92 -0.82 7.10
N LEU A 47 6.27 0.03 7.89
CA LEU A 47 6.62 1.43 8.10
C LEU A 47 7.40 1.56 9.41
N PHE A 48 8.56 2.19 9.37
CA PHE A 48 9.43 2.40 10.53
C PHE A 48 9.77 3.89 10.68
N GLY A 49 9.32 4.48 11.78
CA GLY A 49 9.51 5.90 12.08
C GLY A 49 8.34 6.78 11.63
N ALA A 50 8.25 7.97 12.24
CA ALA A 50 7.36 9.07 11.85
C ALA A 50 8.23 10.33 11.67
N PRO A 51 7.90 11.26 10.77
CA PRO A 51 6.70 11.35 9.94
C PRO A 51 6.90 10.86 8.49
N ILE A 52 6.08 9.91 8.03
CA ILE A 52 6.10 9.44 6.63
C ILE A 52 4.95 10.09 5.87
N GLU A 53 5.27 10.88 4.84
CA GLU A 53 4.32 11.48 3.93
C GLU A 53 4.40 10.82 2.55
N LEU A 54 3.26 10.38 2.02
CA LEU A 54 3.12 9.83 0.67
C LEU A 54 2.29 10.82 -0.16
N GLY A 55 2.84 11.24 -1.30
CA GLY A 55 2.18 12.14 -2.23
C GLY A 55 1.06 11.48 -3.06
N ASP A 56 0.60 12.20 -4.09
CA ASP A 56 -0.44 11.73 -5.00
C ASP A 56 0.05 10.62 -5.94
N CYS A 57 -0.86 9.71 -6.34
CA CYS A 57 -0.62 8.64 -7.31
C CYS A 57 0.53 7.66 -6.95
N VAL A 58 0.83 7.49 -5.66
CA VAL A 58 1.87 6.58 -5.20
C VAL A 58 1.51 5.12 -5.49
N ASN A 59 2.45 4.36 -6.05
CA ASN A 59 2.25 2.96 -6.39
C ASN A 59 3.22 2.08 -5.59
N VAL A 60 2.74 1.42 -4.56
CA VAL A 60 3.54 0.55 -3.69
C VAL A 60 3.20 -0.91 -3.96
N VAL A 61 4.16 -1.65 -4.51
CA VAL A 61 4.00 -3.06 -4.81
C VAL A 61 4.82 -3.89 -3.85
N ALA A 62 4.18 -4.41 -2.81
CA ALA A 62 4.80 -5.36 -1.91
C ALA A 62 4.47 -6.80 -2.34
N SER A 63 5.41 -7.70 -2.11
CA SER A 63 5.24 -9.13 -2.35
C SER A 63 5.78 -9.92 -1.18
N SER A 64 5.32 -11.14 -0.97
CA SER A 64 5.83 -11.99 0.12
C SER A 64 7.34 -12.23 0.01
N ASP A 65 7.87 -12.27 -1.23
CA ASP A 65 9.30 -12.37 -1.55
C ASP A 65 10.05 -11.04 -1.38
N LYS A 66 9.39 -9.91 -1.66
CA LYS A 66 9.96 -8.55 -1.62
C LYS A 66 9.07 -7.64 -0.81
N LYS A 67 9.29 -7.65 0.50
CA LYS A 67 8.64 -6.73 1.43
C LYS A 67 9.13 -5.31 1.17
N VAL A 68 8.22 -4.35 1.20
CA VAL A 68 8.58 -2.93 1.12
C VAL A 68 8.74 -2.42 2.54
N ARG A 69 9.91 -1.87 2.84
CA ARG A 69 10.22 -1.24 4.13
C ARG A 69 10.45 0.24 3.89
N LEU A 70 9.58 1.08 4.42
CA LEU A 70 9.80 2.51 4.47
C LEU A 70 10.33 2.82 5.86
N ALA A 71 11.63 3.12 5.96
CA ALA A 71 12.28 3.44 7.22
C ALA A 71 12.85 4.86 7.12
N ILE A 72 12.51 5.70 8.09
CA ILE A 72 13.18 6.99 8.29
C ILE A 72 14.33 6.74 9.26
N TRP A 73 15.53 7.14 8.85
CA TRP A 73 16.66 7.24 9.76
C TRP A 73 16.48 8.51 10.57
N SER A 74 15.94 8.37 11.78
CA SER A 74 15.96 9.48 12.73
C SER A 74 17.39 9.66 13.23
N GLU A 75 18.18 10.48 12.55
CA GLU A 75 19.37 11.12 13.14
C GLU A 75 18.89 12.30 13.99
N GLN A 76 18.12 12.06 15.06
CA GLN A 76 17.91 13.09 16.07
C GLN A 76 18.20 12.55 17.48
N LYS A 77 19.14 13.28 18.06
CA LYS A 77 19.86 13.17 19.32
C LYS A 77 19.04 13.74 20.47
#